data_AF-A0A418M9B4-F1
#
_entry.id   AF-A0A418M9B4-F1
#
_cell.length_a   1.000
_cell.length_b   1.000
_cell.length_c   1.000
_cell.angle_alpha   90.00
_cell.angle_beta   90.00
_cell.angle_gamma   90.00
#
_symmetry.space_group_name_H-M   'P 1'
#
loop_
_entity.id
_entity.type
_entity.pdbx_description
1 polymer ?
#
loop_
_entity_poly.entity_id
_entity_poly.type
_entity_poly.pdbx_seq_one_letter_code
_entity_poly.pdbx_strand_id
1 'polypeptide(L)'
;MQITVNADLSPFACLITYVHEVAHADVETSGRLQRRRRRVAPHGIEWQTAFQRLMQPLLTEAVFPFHILKPLQDYMQKPAATTYAHPELMMALRKADRQIAEPIVTDRRLLRDVPEGQAFVLNKKTFVRGTMRRTRVVCKEVPSGKSYAILAHAWVETK
;
A
#
# COMPACT_ATOMS: atom_id res chain seq x y z
N MET A 1 2.95 -14.19 17.25
CA MET A 1 2.78 -13.17 16.20
C MET A 1 1.59 -12.31 16.59
N GLN A 2 1.72 -11.00 16.54
CA GLN A 2 0.61 -10.05 16.77
C GLN A 2 0.37 -9.32 15.46
N ILE A 3 -0.88 -9.32 14.97
CA ILE A 3 -1.27 -8.62 13.74
C ILE A 3 -1.92 -7.31 14.14
N THR A 4 -1.41 -6.19 13.62
CA THR A 4 -2.00 -4.86 13.77
C THR A 4 -2.28 -4.29 12.38
N VAL A 5 -3.39 -3.57 12.24
CA VAL A 5 -3.83 -2.97 10.98
C VAL A 5 -4.19 -1.52 11.27
N ASN A 6 -3.92 -0.60 10.34
CA ASN A 6 -4.25 0.80 10.56
C ASN A 6 -5.77 1.02 10.57
N ALA A 7 -6.25 1.85 11.48
CA ALA A 7 -7.68 2.13 11.66
C ALA A 7 -8.29 3.00 10.54
N ASP A 8 -7.46 3.61 9.70
CA ASP A 8 -7.85 4.53 8.62
C ASP A 8 -7.98 3.85 7.24
N LEU A 9 -7.80 2.53 7.18
CA LEU A 9 -7.97 1.77 5.94
C LEU A 9 -9.45 1.49 5.66
N SER A 10 -9.83 1.52 4.39
CA SER A 10 -11.10 0.96 3.96
C SER A 10 -11.22 -0.52 4.33
N PRO A 11 -12.45 -1.05 4.50
CA PRO A 11 -12.65 -2.48 4.76
C PRO A 11 -11.91 -3.39 3.77
N PHE A 12 -11.81 -2.97 2.51
CA PHE A 12 -11.09 -3.70 1.47
C PHE A 12 -9.57 -3.70 1.69
N ALA A 13 -8.98 -2.53 1.95
CA ALA A 13 -7.56 -2.43 2.22
C ALA A 13 -7.18 -3.16 3.53
N CYS A 14 -8.03 -3.03 4.55
CA CYS A 14 -7.90 -3.74 5.82
C CYS A 14 -7.92 -5.27 5.62
N LEU A 15 -8.89 -5.80 4.87
CA LEU A 15 -8.99 -7.23 4.61
C LEU A 15 -7.76 -7.76 3.86
N ILE A 16 -7.30 -7.06 2.83
CA ILE A 16 -6.08 -7.45 2.07
C ILE A 16 -4.86 -7.46 2.99
N THR A 17 -4.67 -6.43 3.81
CA THR A 17 -3.58 -6.35 4.78
C THR A 17 -3.69 -7.43 5.86
N TYR A 18 -4.88 -7.72 6.35
CA TYR A 18 -5.09 -8.79 7.32
C TYR A 18 -4.68 -10.15 6.75
N VAL A 19 -5.14 -10.49 5.53
CA VAL A 19 -4.81 -11.77 4.89
C VAL A 19 -3.31 -11.86 4.54
N HIS A 20 -2.66 -10.74 4.21
CA HIS A 20 -1.20 -10.66 4.04
C HIS A 20 -0.46 -11.14 5.30
N GLU A 21 -0.87 -10.64 6.47
CA GLU A 21 -0.25 -10.99 7.74
C GLU A 21 -0.61 -12.42 8.17
N VAL A 22 -1.85 -12.87 7.91
CA VAL A 22 -2.25 -14.28 8.13
C VAL A 22 -1.41 -15.23 7.26
N ALA A 23 -1.05 -14.85 6.04
CA ALA A 23 -0.16 -15.65 5.19
C ALA A 23 1.25 -15.80 5.78
N HIS A 24 1.78 -14.77 6.46
CA HIS A 24 3.03 -14.93 7.23
C HIS A 24 2.87 -15.93 8.38
N ALA A 25 1.76 -15.85 9.12
CA ALA A 25 1.45 -16.80 10.20
C ALA A 25 1.33 -18.24 9.69
N ASP A 26 0.63 -18.44 8.58
CA ASP A 26 0.39 -19.75 7.98
C ASP A 26 1.71 -20.42 7.56
N VAL A 27 2.59 -19.66 6.91
CA VAL A 27 3.93 -20.13 6.53
C VAL A 27 4.81 -20.41 7.73
N GLU A 28 4.80 -19.53 8.74
CA GLU A 28 5.58 -19.75 9.96
C GLU A 28 5.12 -21.01 10.71
N THR A 29 3.81 -21.18 10.86
CA THR A 29 3.20 -22.31 11.58
C THR A 29 3.44 -23.62 10.82
N SER A 30 3.22 -23.62 9.50
CA SER A 30 3.45 -24.79 8.65
C SER A 30 4.92 -25.19 8.60
N GLY A 31 5.84 -24.22 8.56
CA GLY A 31 7.27 -24.46 8.60
C GLY A 31 7.74 -25.10 9.91
N ARG A 32 7.17 -24.66 11.05
CA ARG A 32 7.42 -25.26 12.37
C ARG A 32 6.92 -26.70 12.42
N LEU A 33 5.70 -26.98 11.92
CA LEU A 33 5.13 -28.32 11.89
C LEU A 33 5.97 -29.30 11.06
N GLN A 34 6.50 -28.83 9.93
CA GLN A 34 7.37 -29.60 9.04
C GLN A 34 8.83 -29.70 9.52
N ARG A 35 9.15 -29.18 10.72
CA ARG A 35 10.52 -29.12 11.30
C ARG A 35 11.55 -28.51 10.35
N ARG A 36 11.14 -27.54 9.51
CA ARG A 36 12.07 -26.85 8.60
C ARG A 36 13.10 -26.09 9.43
N ARG A 37 14.39 -26.38 9.20
CA ARG A 37 15.51 -25.69 9.85
C ARG A 37 15.84 -24.34 9.22
N ARG A 38 15.40 -24.09 7.97
CA ARG A 38 15.68 -22.85 7.23
C ARG A 38 14.57 -21.84 7.45
N ARG A 39 14.98 -20.58 7.70
CA ARG A 39 14.09 -19.42 7.78
C ARG A 39 13.48 -19.18 6.40
N VAL A 40 12.15 -19.10 6.34
CA VAL A 40 11.43 -18.78 5.10
C VAL A 40 11.66 -17.30 4.77
N ALA A 41 11.91 -17.01 3.50
CA ALA A 41 12.09 -15.64 3.05
C ALA A 41 10.77 -14.87 3.18
N PRO A 42 10.77 -13.66 3.79
CA PRO A 42 9.58 -12.83 3.81
C PRO A 42 9.16 -12.53 2.37
N HIS A 43 7.87 -12.73 2.08
CA HIS A 43 7.28 -12.54 0.76
C HIS A 43 7.88 -13.41 -0.36
N GLY A 44 8.57 -14.49 0.01
CA GLY A 44 9.08 -15.52 -0.90
C GLY A 44 7.96 -16.40 -1.48
N ILE A 45 8.35 -17.43 -2.25
CA ILE A 45 7.38 -18.28 -2.97
C ILE A 45 6.37 -18.96 -2.04
N GLU A 46 6.81 -19.39 -0.85
CA GLU A 46 5.92 -20.00 0.14
C GLU A 46 4.86 -19.00 0.64
N TRP A 47 5.27 -17.76 0.90
CA TRP A 47 4.34 -16.70 1.31
C TRP A 47 3.40 -16.32 0.17
N GLN A 48 3.90 -16.17 -1.06
CA GLN A 48 3.06 -15.83 -2.22
C GLN A 48 2.00 -16.91 -2.45
N THR A 49 2.39 -18.19 -2.36
CA THR A 49 1.48 -19.34 -2.48
C THR A 49 0.43 -19.34 -1.38
N ALA A 50 0.83 -19.13 -0.12
CA ALA A 50 -0.10 -19.05 1.00
C ALA A 50 -1.08 -17.87 0.84
N PHE A 51 -0.56 -16.70 0.46
CA PHE A 51 -1.35 -15.50 0.29
C PHE A 51 -2.39 -15.65 -0.83
N GLN A 52 -1.98 -16.20 -1.99
CA GLN A 52 -2.88 -16.54 -3.10
C GLN A 52 -3.98 -17.50 -2.65
N ARG A 53 -3.61 -18.60 -2.00
CA ARG A 53 -4.55 -19.62 -1.50
C ARG A 53 -5.58 -19.02 -0.54
N LEU A 54 -5.13 -18.19 0.41
CA LEU A 54 -5.99 -17.57 1.42
C LEU A 54 -6.89 -16.47 0.84
N MET A 55 -6.40 -15.73 -0.17
CA MET A 55 -7.19 -14.70 -0.85
C MET A 55 -8.23 -15.28 -1.80
N GLN A 56 -7.95 -16.40 -2.46
CA GLN A 56 -8.79 -16.98 -3.51
C GLN A 56 -10.30 -17.05 -3.18
N PRO A 57 -10.76 -17.57 -2.02
CA PRO A 57 -12.18 -17.61 -1.70
C PRO A 57 -12.82 -16.22 -1.49
N LEU A 58 -12.00 -15.18 -1.26
CA LEU A 58 -12.44 -13.80 -1.04
C LEU A 58 -12.52 -13.00 -2.36
N LEU A 59 -11.95 -13.49 -3.47
CA LEU A 59 -11.92 -12.77 -4.75
C LEU A 59 -13.25 -12.87 -5.50
N THR A 60 -14.33 -12.37 -4.88
CA THR A 60 -15.69 -12.38 -5.43
C THR A 60 -16.32 -10.99 -5.36
N GLU A 61 -17.33 -10.74 -6.20
CA GLU A 61 -18.07 -9.47 -6.21
C GLU A 61 -18.91 -9.24 -4.93
N ALA A 62 -19.19 -10.32 -4.17
CA ALA A 62 -19.85 -10.21 -2.88
C ALA A 62 -18.95 -9.61 -1.78
N VAL A 63 -17.62 -9.70 -1.96
CA VAL A 63 -16.63 -9.21 -0.98
C VAL A 63 -15.98 -7.92 -1.47
N PHE A 64 -15.61 -7.84 -2.76
CA PHE A 64 -14.94 -6.68 -3.33
C PHE A 64 -15.78 -6.10 -4.48
N PRO A 65 -16.01 -4.77 -4.52
CA PRO A 65 -16.65 -4.16 -5.66
C PRO A 65 -15.77 -4.34 -6.90
N PHE A 66 -16.39 -4.46 -8.08
CA PHE A 66 -15.72 -4.81 -9.33
C PHE A 66 -14.45 -3.99 -9.63
N HIS A 67 -14.49 -2.68 -9.35
CA HIS A 67 -13.37 -1.76 -9.58
C HIS A 67 -12.14 -2.00 -8.67
N ILE A 68 -12.30 -2.73 -7.57
CA ILE A 68 -11.20 -3.22 -6.72
C ILE A 68 -10.88 -4.67 -7.08
N LEU A 69 -11.91 -5.50 -7.29
CA LEU A 69 -11.74 -6.92 -7.57
C LEU A 69 -10.88 -7.18 -8.80
N LYS A 70 -11.13 -6.46 -9.90
CA LYS A 70 -10.40 -6.66 -11.16
C LYS A 70 -8.88 -6.46 -11.02
N PRO A 71 -8.38 -5.30 -10.53
CA PRO A 71 -6.94 -5.13 -10.32
C PRO A 71 -6.40 -5.98 -9.16
N LEU A 72 -7.23 -6.39 -8.20
CA LEU A 72 -6.82 -7.31 -7.14
C LEU A 72 -6.54 -8.72 -7.68
N GLN A 73 -7.37 -9.22 -8.58
CA GLN A 73 -7.14 -10.51 -9.25
C GLN A 73 -5.83 -10.50 -10.06
N ASP A 74 -5.54 -9.39 -10.75
CA ASP A 74 -4.27 -9.23 -11.48
C ASP A 74 -3.07 -9.22 -10.51
N TYR A 75 -3.14 -8.40 -9.46
CA TYR A 75 -2.14 -8.36 -8.40
C TYR A 75 -1.86 -9.74 -7.77
N MET A 76 -2.91 -10.56 -7.58
CA MET A 76 -2.78 -11.90 -7.01
C MET A 76 -2.04 -12.88 -7.92
N GLN A 77 -1.82 -12.61 -9.20
CA GLN A 77 -0.97 -13.47 -10.04
C GLN A 77 0.51 -13.43 -9.59
N LYS A 78 0.95 -12.27 -9.10
CA LYS A 78 2.31 -12.06 -8.59
C LYS A 78 2.30 -11.07 -7.43
N PRO A 79 1.80 -11.48 -6.25
CA PRO A 79 1.64 -10.57 -5.14
C PRO A 79 3.01 -10.15 -4.58
N ALA A 80 3.06 -8.95 -4.02
CA ALA A 80 4.27 -8.34 -3.50
C ALA A 80 4.14 -8.04 -2.00
N ALA A 81 5.22 -7.52 -1.41
CA ALA A 81 5.20 -7.07 -0.02
C ALA A 81 4.19 -5.92 0.24
N THR A 82 3.71 -5.25 -0.82
CA THR A 82 2.77 -4.15 -0.70
C THR A 82 1.92 -4.01 -1.97
N THR A 83 0.64 -3.66 -1.79
CA THR A 83 -0.27 -3.32 -2.89
C THR A 83 0.19 -2.09 -3.68
N TYR A 84 1.05 -1.26 -3.08
CA TYR A 84 1.70 -0.11 -3.71
C TYR A 84 2.57 -0.47 -4.91
N ALA A 85 3.01 -1.72 -5.01
CA ALA A 85 3.74 -2.23 -6.18
C ALA A 85 2.83 -2.38 -7.41
N HIS A 86 1.51 -2.29 -7.24
CA HIS A 86 0.51 -2.46 -8.30
C HIS A 86 -0.31 -1.16 -8.47
N PRO A 87 -0.01 -0.33 -9.49
CA PRO A 87 -0.58 1.00 -9.64
C PRO A 87 -2.12 1.03 -9.66
N GLU A 88 -2.77 0.13 -10.39
CA GLU A 88 -4.22 0.12 -10.54
C GLU A 88 -4.94 -0.23 -9.22
N LEU A 89 -4.53 -1.33 -8.57
CA LEU A 89 -5.05 -1.73 -7.27
C LEU A 89 -4.83 -0.64 -6.22
N MET A 90 -3.65 -0.03 -6.20
CA MET A 90 -3.33 1.08 -5.29
C MET A 90 -4.29 2.26 -5.50
N MET A 91 -4.56 2.63 -6.76
CA MET A 91 -5.51 3.70 -7.07
C MET A 91 -6.94 3.34 -6.66
N ALA A 92 -7.37 2.10 -6.90
CA ALA A 92 -8.71 1.62 -6.54
C ALA A 92 -8.94 1.65 -5.02
N LEU A 93 -7.99 1.11 -4.24
CA LEU A 93 -8.07 1.08 -2.77
C LEU A 93 -8.07 2.50 -2.18
N ARG A 94 -7.24 3.41 -2.71
CA ARG A 94 -7.23 4.80 -2.26
C ARG A 94 -8.53 5.55 -2.50
N LYS A 95 -9.24 5.23 -3.58
CA LYS A 95 -10.56 5.82 -3.84
C LYS A 95 -11.56 5.35 -2.79
N ALA A 96 -11.49 4.09 -2.37
CA ALA A 96 -12.32 3.56 -1.30
C ALA A 96 -11.97 4.17 0.07
N ASP A 97 -10.68 4.34 0.38
CA ASP A 97 -10.25 4.99 1.63
C ASP A 97 -10.78 6.44 1.73
N ARG A 98 -10.80 7.17 0.60
CA ARG A 98 -11.34 8.54 0.52
C ARG A 98 -12.84 8.66 0.73
N GLN A 99 -13.61 7.61 0.46
CA GLN A 99 -15.06 7.61 0.69
C GLN A 99 -15.42 7.49 2.18
N ILE A 100 -14.46 7.07 3.02
CA ILE A 100 -14.64 6.87 4.45
C ILE A 100 -14.16 8.09 5.25
N ALA A 101 -13.23 8.87 4.68
CA ALA A 101 -12.83 10.15 5.25
C ALA A 101 -13.87 11.25 4.92
N GLU A 102 -14.45 11.84 5.97
CA GLU A 102 -15.23 13.10 6.01
C GLU A 102 -14.72 14.21 5.06
N PRO A 103 -15.54 15.22 4.69
CA PRO A 103 -15.54 15.84 3.37
C PRO A 103 -14.21 16.44 2.93
N ILE A 104 -14.00 16.24 1.63
CA ILE A 104 -12.93 16.71 0.74
C ILE A 104 -12.37 18.07 1.18
N VAL A 105 -11.19 18.07 1.81
CA VAL A 105 -10.28 19.23 1.78
C VAL A 105 -9.88 19.41 0.31
N THR A 106 -10.41 20.45 -0.32
CA THR A 106 -10.46 20.69 -1.77
C THR A 106 -9.13 20.96 -2.47
N ASP A 107 -7.98 20.75 -1.83
CA ASP A 107 -6.68 20.97 -2.49
C ASP A 107 -5.63 19.88 -2.25
N ARG A 108 -6.08 18.61 -2.19
CA ARG A 108 -5.17 17.45 -2.19
C ARG A 108 -4.85 16.99 -3.60
N ARG A 109 -3.56 16.95 -3.94
CA ARG A 109 -3.02 16.56 -5.26
C ARG A 109 -2.02 15.40 -5.10
N LEU A 110 -1.76 14.64 -6.16
CA LEU A 110 -0.65 13.67 -6.12
C LEU A 110 0.67 14.42 -6.25
N LEU A 111 1.69 13.99 -5.51
CA LEU A 111 3.02 14.62 -5.52
C LEU A 111 3.66 14.67 -6.93
N ARG A 112 3.37 13.68 -7.78
CA ARG A 112 3.83 13.66 -9.18
C ARG A 112 3.27 14.83 -9.98
N ASP A 113 2.07 15.29 -9.64
CA ASP A 113 1.34 16.36 -10.32
C ASP A 113 1.70 17.75 -9.74
N VAL A 114 2.45 17.80 -8.63
CA VAL A 114 3.01 19.05 -8.10
C VAL A 114 4.17 19.50 -9.01
N PRO A 115 4.24 20.78 -9.42
CA PRO A 115 5.39 21.37 -10.09
C PRO A 115 6.70 21.25 -9.31
N GLU A 116 7.82 21.06 -10.02
CA GLU A 116 9.16 21.10 -9.40
C GLU A 116 9.45 22.48 -8.81
N GLY A 117 10.07 22.52 -7.63
CA GLY A 117 10.29 23.76 -6.88
C GLY A 117 9.09 24.24 -6.06
N GLN A 118 7.88 23.70 -6.27
CA GLN A 118 6.71 24.09 -5.47
C GLN A 118 6.74 23.46 -4.07
N ALA A 119 6.31 24.25 -3.08
CA ALA A 119 6.13 23.78 -1.72
C ALA A 119 4.81 23.03 -1.53
N PHE A 120 4.83 21.98 -0.72
CA PHE A 120 3.65 21.21 -0.34
C PHE A 120 3.74 20.75 1.11
N VAL A 121 2.60 20.36 1.67
CA VAL A 121 2.49 19.80 3.02
C VAL A 121 2.20 18.31 2.95
N LEU A 122 2.95 17.53 3.72
CA LEU A 122 2.74 16.11 3.95
C LEU A 122 2.95 15.82 5.43
N ASN A 123 1.99 15.18 6.10
CA ASN A 123 2.08 14.82 7.53
C ASN A 123 2.49 16.01 8.42
N LYS A 124 1.85 17.18 8.23
CA LYS A 124 2.12 18.43 8.96
C LYS A 124 3.53 19.02 8.76
N LYS A 125 4.33 18.46 7.84
CA LYS A 125 5.65 18.95 7.47
C LYS A 125 5.61 19.60 6.10
N THR A 126 6.35 20.69 5.93
CA THR A 126 6.47 21.40 4.65
C THR A 126 7.70 20.90 3.90
N PHE A 127 7.51 20.58 2.62
CA PHE A 127 8.55 20.13 1.72
C PHE A 127 8.56 20.97 0.46
N VAL A 128 9.70 21.03 -0.21
CA VAL A 128 9.82 21.51 -1.60
C VAL A 128 10.01 20.30 -2.50
N ARG A 129 9.21 20.21 -3.57
CA ARG A 129 9.32 19.15 -4.56
C ARG A 129 10.61 19.34 -5.36
N GLY A 130 11.45 18.30 -5.43
CA GLY A 130 12.55 18.21 -6.39
C GLY A 130 12.24 17.24 -7.51
N THR A 131 13.25 16.50 -7.95
CA THR A 131 13.18 15.67 -9.16
C THR A 131 12.50 14.32 -8.92
N MET A 132 11.69 13.87 -9.88
CA MET A 132 11.08 12.54 -9.89
C MET A 132 12.10 11.47 -10.33
N ARG A 133 12.12 10.35 -9.60
CA ARG A 133 12.94 9.15 -9.86
C ARG A 133 12.08 7.89 -9.82
N ARG A 134 11.73 7.35 -10.99
CA ARG A 134 10.86 6.17 -11.16
C ARG A 134 9.52 6.35 -10.43
N THR A 135 9.39 5.79 -9.22
CA THR A 135 8.17 5.79 -8.41
C THR A 135 8.20 6.76 -7.23
N ARG A 136 9.30 7.49 -7.03
CA ARG A 136 9.50 8.43 -5.91
C ARG A 136 9.95 9.80 -6.39
N VAL A 137 9.67 10.84 -5.63
CA VAL A 137 10.18 12.21 -5.85
C VAL A 137 11.13 12.54 -4.71
N VAL A 138 12.27 13.13 -5.04
CA VAL A 138 13.21 13.66 -4.04
C VAL A 138 12.68 15.00 -3.57
N CYS A 139 12.36 15.13 -2.29
CA CYS A 139 11.76 16.32 -1.71
C CYS A 139 12.61 16.81 -0.53
N LYS A 140 12.78 18.13 -0.40
CA LYS A 140 13.56 18.73 0.68
C LYS A 140 12.63 19.23 1.78
N GLU A 141 12.77 18.74 3.00
CA GLU A 141 12.02 19.26 4.16
C GLU A 141 12.52 20.67 4.49
N VAL A 142 11.61 21.64 4.57
CA VAL A 142 11.98 23.06 4.71
C VAL A 142 12.68 23.34 6.06
N PRO A 143 12.15 22.90 7.22
CA PRO A 143 12.81 23.18 8.50
C PRO A 143 14.21 22.55 8.66
N SER A 144 14.40 21.31 8.18
CA SER A 144 15.65 20.57 8.43
C SER A 144 16.64 20.61 7.28
N GLY A 145 16.18 20.99 6.08
CA GLY A 145 16.95 20.93 4.84
C GLY A 145 17.25 19.52 4.34
N LYS A 146 16.76 18.46 5.01
CA LYS A 146 17.02 17.06 4.64
C LYS A 146 16.21 16.64 3.42
N SER A 147 16.79 15.78 2.59
CA SER A 147 16.15 15.19 1.42
C SER A 147 15.47 13.86 1.76
N TYR A 148 14.26 13.67 1.26
CA TYR A 148 13.43 12.49 1.45
C TYR A 148 12.94 11.97 0.09
N ALA A 149 12.94 10.64 -0.10
CA ALA A 149 12.36 10.01 -1.27
C ALA A 149 10.89 9.65 -0.98
N ILE A 150 9.97 10.50 -1.40
CA ILE A 150 8.53 10.34 -1.14
C ILE A 150 7.88 9.67 -2.35
N LEU A 151 6.92 8.75 -2.14
CA LEU A 151 6.20 8.11 -3.24
C LEU A 151 5.53 9.15 -4.15
N ALA A 152 5.71 9.04 -5.46
CA ALA A 152 5.21 10.02 -6.41
C ALA A 152 3.67 10.10 -6.44
N HIS A 153 2.99 9.03 -6.04
CA HIS A 153 1.54 9.03 -5.88
C HIS A 153 1.11 9.40 -4.45
N ALA A 154 1.99 9.89 -3.56
CA ALA A 154 1.57 10.39 -2.25
C ALA A 154 0.59 11.58 -2.41
N TRP A 155 -0.45 11.62 -1.58
CA TRP A 155 -1.33 12.78 -1.51
C TRP A 155 -0.66 13.87 -0.69
N VAL A 156 -0.64 15.08 -1.24
CA VAL A 156 -0.04 16.26 -0.62
C VAL A 156 -0.99 17.44 -0.75
N GLU A 157 -0.86 18.38 0.16
CA GLU A 157 -1.60 19.65 0.14
C GLU A 157 -0.67 20.71 -0.44
N THR A 158 -1.05 21.30 -1.57
CA THR A 158 -0.32 22.44 -2.13
C THR A 158 -0.67 23.70 -1.35
N LYS A 159 0.30 24.60 -1.20
CA LYS A 159 0.05 25.98 -0.77
C LYS A 159 -0.09 26.88 -1.99
#